data_AF-A0A1W2EX82-F1
#
_entry.id   AF-A0A1W2EX82-F1
#
_cell.length_a   1.000
_cell.length_b   1.000
_cell.length_c   1.000
_cell.angle_alpha   90.00
_cell.angle_beta   90.00
_cell.angle_gamma   90.00
#
_symmetry.space_group_name_H-M   'P 1'
#
loop_
_entity.id
_entity.type
_entity.pdbx_description
1 polymer ?
#
loop_
_entity_poly.entity_id
_entity_poly.type
_entity_poly.pdbx_seq_one_letter_code
_entity_poly.pdbx_strand_id
1 'polypeptide(L)'
;MGHSEYDPAGRTRRAWNAGRTVGAKRALKPQQVWAIRFWLDREGRVRDRALFDLEIASKLRGCDIVKVKIGDLTSGGRVRTRAIVVQQKTKRPVQFELLEPARSSLLVWLELRGGTIDDYAFPSRIDRTDHLSARQYARLVDEWVTAIGLRREDYGTHSLRRTKASII
;
A
#
# COMPACT_ATOMS: atom_id res chain seq x y z
N MET A 1 20.21 24.66 -22.98
CA MET A 1 19.53 25.11 -21.75
C MET A 1 20.21 26.40 -21.32
N GLY A 2 19.49 27.53 -21.37
CA GLY A 2 20.04 28.85 -21.05
C GLY A 2 20.08 29.08 -19.55
N HIS A 3 21.24 29.47 -19.02
CA HIS A 3 21.34 30.01 -17.68
C HIS A 3 21.04 31.52 -17.76
N SER A 4 20.15 32.01 -16.90
CA SER A 4 19.85 33.44 -16.79
C SER A 4 21.06 34.17 -16.20
N GLU A 5 21.58 35.16 -16.92
CA GLU A 5 22.70 36.02 -16.48
C GLU A 5 22.38 36.84 -15.21
N TYR A 6 21.10 36.96 -14.84
CA TYR A 6 20.64 37.76 -13.70
C TYR A 6 20.20 36.94 -12.47
N ASP A 7 20.47 35.62 -12.40
CA ASP A 7 20.22 34.85 -11.16
C ASP A 7 21.42 34.94 -10.20
N PRO A 8 21.34 35.73 -9.11
CA PRO A 8 22.45 35.89 -8.16
C PRO A 8 22.80 34.58 -7.41
N ALA A 9 21.99 33.52 -7.55
CA ALA A 9 22.20 32.22 -6.92
C ALA A 9 22.99 31.21 -7.78
N GLY A 10 23.51 31.63 -8.95
CA GLY A 10 24.06 30.74 -9.98
C GLY A 10 25.30 29.91 -9.61
N ARG A 11 26.03 30.22 -8.52
CA ARG A 11 27.29 29.51 -8.17
C ARG A 11 27.23 28.63 -6.92
N THR A 12 26.18 28.70 -6.10
CA THR A 12 26.10 27.98 -4.80
C THR A 12 24.78 27.26 -4.55
N ARG A 13 23.95 27.04 -5.57
CA ARG A 13 22.77 26.17 -5.42
C ARG A 13 23.17 24.70 -5.41
N ARG A 14 23.34 24.17 -4.20
CA ARG A 14 23.30 22.73 -3.95
C ARG A 14 21.98 22.21 -4.54
N ALA A 15 22.05 21.19 -5.40
CA ALA A 15 20.86 20.63 -6.03
C ALA A 15 19.82 20.25 -4.94
N TRP A 16 18.52 20.46 -5.19
CA TRP A 16 17.43 20.24 -4.21
C TRP A 16 17.43 18.81 -3.62
N ASN A 17 18.05 17.88 -4.34
CA ASN A 17 18.19 16.48 -4.02
C ASN A 17 19.55 16.10 -3.43
N ALA A 18 20.45 17.04 -3.17
CA ALA A 18 21.77 16.71 -2.65
C ALA A 18 21.67 16.05 -1.27
N GLY A 19 22.21 14.83 -1.16
CA GLY A 19 22.09 13.98 0.03
C GLY A 19 20.76 13.23 0.15
N ARG A 20 19.84 13.35 -0.82
CA ARG A 20 18.61 12.55 -0.90
C ARG A 20 18.80 11.41 -1.90
N THR A 21 18.45 10.18 -1.51
CA THR A 21 18.36 9.06 -2.45
C THR A 21 17.24 9.35 -3.46
N VAL A 22 17.62 9.88 -4.63
CA VAL A 22 16.69 10.10 -5.75
C VAL A 22 16.84 8.92 -6.70
N GLY A 23 15.91 7.99 -6.60
CA GLY A 23 15.88 6.77 -7.39
C GLY A 23 14.56 6.02 -7.19
N ALA A 24 14.30 5.02 -8.03
CA ALA A 24 13.09 4.22 -7.92
C ALA A 24 13.09 3.42 -6.60
N LYS A 25 12.01 3.51 -5.83
CA LYS A 25 11.81 2.71 -4.61
C LYS A 25 11.98 1.22 -4.90
N ARG A 26 12.67 0.49 -4.01
CA ARG A 26 13.02 -0.92 -4.17
C ARG A 26 11.79 -1.81 -3.93
N ALA A 27 11.67 -2.92 -4.65
CA ALA A 27 10.70 -3.97 -4.31
C ALA A 27 11.15 -4.72 -3.05
N LEU A 28 10.21 -5.29 -2.30
CA LEU A 28 10.55 -6.17 -1.18
C LEU A 28 11.00 -7.54 -1.70
N LYS A 29 11.99 -8.13 -1.03
CA LYS A 29 12.39 -9.53 -1.23
C LYS A 29 11.40 -10.47 -0.52
N PRO A 30 11.25 -11.73 -0.94
CA PRO A 30 10.38 -12.70 -0.26
C PRO A 30 10.62 -12.80 1.25
N GLN A 31 11.89 -12.83 1.68
CA GLN A 31 12.26 -12.84 3.11
C GLN A 31 11.79 -11.58 3.86
N GLN A 32 11.82 -10.41 3.22
CA GLN A 32 11.35 -9.16 3.81
C GLN A 32 9.82 -9.13 3.93
N VAL A 33 9.12 -9.70 2.94
CA VAL A 33 7.67 -9.88 2.99
C VAL A 33 7.28 -10.79 4.14
N TRP A 34 7.99 -11.91 4.30
CA TRP A 34 7.79 -12.82 5.43
C TRP A 34 8.07 -12.13 6.77
N ALA A 35 9.15 -11.36 6.88
CA ALA A 35 9.48 -10.64 8.11
C ALA A 35 8.42 -9.60 8.50
N ILE A 36 7.88 -8.83 7.52
CA ILE A 36 6.80 -7.86 7.78
C ILE A 36 5.54 -8.59 8.23
N ARG A 37 5.17 -9.67 7.54
CA ARG A 37 4.04 -10.54 7.89
C ARG A 37 4.14 -11.05 9.33
N PHE A 38 5.28 -11.63 9.67
CA PHE A 38 5.56 -12.14 11.01
C PHE A 38 5.47 -11.04 12.07
N TRP A 39 6.06 -9.87 11.81
CA TRP A 39 5.99 -8.73 12.74
C TRP A 39 4.56 -8.24 12.94
N LEU A 40 3.76 -8.09 11.87
CA LEU A 40 2.36 -7.67 11.96
C LEU A 40 1.51 -8.67 12.75
N ASP A 41 1.75 -9.98 12.58
CA ASP A 41 1.03 -11.03 13.31
C ASP A 41 1.41 -11.01 14.79
N ARG A 42 2.72 -10.90 15.11
CA ARG A 42 3.23 -10.81 16.48
C ARG A 42 2.65 -9.61 17.24
N GLU A 43 2.53 -8.46 16.59
CA GLU A 43 1.98 -7.24 17.19
C GLU A 43 0.44 -7.19 17.16
N GLY A 44 -0.23 -8.23 16.69
CA GLY A 44 -1.70 -8.30 16.63
C GLY A 44 -2.34 -7.28 15.68
N ARG A 45 -1.61 -6.79 14.68
CA ARG A 45 -2.06 -5.71 13.77
C ARG A 45 -2.88 -6.26 12.61
N VAL A 46 -4.04 -6.85 12.92
CA VAL A 46 -4.90 -7.55 11.95
C VAL A 46 -5.28 -6.69 10.73
N ARG A 47 -5.69 -5.43 10.96
CA ARG A 47 -6.02 -4.49 9.88
C ARG A 47 -4.86 -4.28 8.91
N ASP A 48 -3.68 -4.05 9.46
CA ASP A 48 -2.49 -3.73 8.70
C ASP A 48 -1.98 -4.96 7.95
N ARG A 49 -2.10 -6.15 8.58
CA ARG A 49 -1.81 -7.42 7.93
C ARG A 49 -2.67 -7.64 6.68
N ALA A 50 -3.98 -7.43 6.80
CA ALA A 50 -4.91 -7.55 5.68
C ALA A 50 -4.62 -6.52 4.57
N LEU A 51 -4.31 -5.27 4.94
CA LEU A 51 -3.94 -4.22 3.98
C LEU A 51 -2.64 -4.56 3.23
N PHE A 52 -1.62 -5.04 3.96
CA PHE A 52 -0.33 -5.43 3.40
C PHE A 52 -0.47 -6.57 2.38
N ASP A 53 -1.21 -7.62 2.73
CA ASP A 53 -1.41 -8.76 1.84
C ASP A 53 -2.25 -8.38 0.60
N LEU A 54 -3.29 -7.55 0.76
CA LEU A 54 -4.08 -7.05 -0.37
C LEU A 54 -3.25 -6.19 -1.33
N GLU A 55 -2.38 -5.32 -0.81
CA GLU A 55 -1.53 -4.48 -1.66
C GLU A 55 -0.56 -5.32 -2.51
N ILE A 56 0.07 -6.33 -1.88
CA ILE A 56 0.90 -7.29 -2.60
C ILE A 56 0.05 -8.01 -3.66
N ALA A 57 -1.10 -8.56 -3.29
CA ALA A 57 -1.94 -9.32 -4.23
C ALA A 57 -2.45 -8.48 -5.42
N SER A 58 -2.80 -7.21 -5.19
CA SER A 58 -3.57 -6.42 -6.16
C SER A 58 -2.75 -5.59 -7.15
N LYS A 59 -1.51 -5.21 -6.79
CA LYS A 59 -0.69 -4.24 -7.57
C LYS A 59 -1.43 -2.92 -7.88
N LEU A 60 -2.42 -2.55 -7.06
CA LEU A 60 -3.15 -1.30 -7.20
C LEU A 60 -2.24 -0.10 -6.87
N ARG A 61 -2.69 1.11 -7.22
CA ARG A 61 -2.03 2.33 -6.76
C ARG A 61 -2.47 2.61 -5.33
N GLY A 62 -1.61 3.28 -4.57
CA GLY A 62 -1.94 3.71 -3.21
C GLY A 62 -3.23 4.52 -3.06
N CYS A 63 -3.65 5.25 -4.11
CA CYS A 63 -4.93 5.97 -4.12
C CYS A 63 -6.14 5.09 -4.40
N ASP A 64 -5.93 3.94 -5.06
CA ASP A 64 -6.97 2.97 -5.41
C ASP A 64 -7.16 1.98 -4.25
N ILE A 65 -6.07 1.46 -3.67
CA ILE A 65 -6.10 0.49 -2.56
C ILE A 65 -6.88 1.01 -1.34
N VAL A 66 -6.68 2.28 -0.97
CA VAL A 66 -7.33 2.83 0.22
C VAL A 66 -8.84 2.96 0.08
N LYS A 67 -9.35 3.03 -1.16
CA LYS A 67 -10.77 3.22 -1.47
C LYS A 67 -11.49 1.93 -1.84
N VAL A 68 -10.82 0.78 -1.74
CA VAL A 68 -11.46 -0.53 -1.93
C VAL A 68 -12.60 -0.69 -0.94
N LYS A 69 -13.77 -1.09 -1.45
CA LYS A 69 -14.96 -1.40 -0.66
C LYS A 69 -15.03 -2.88 -0.30
N ILE A 70 -15.83 -3.22 0.70
CA ILE A 70 -16.07 -4.63 1.09
C ILE A 70 -16.69 -5.41 -0.07
N GLY A 71 -17.61 -4.80 -0.83
CA GLY A 71 -18.24 -5.40 -2.01
C GLY A 71 -17.26 -5.76 -3.13
N ASP A 72 -16.15 -5.04 -3.26
CA ASP A 72 -15.11 -5.34 -4.25
C ASP A 72 -14.36 -6.65 -3.94
N LEU A 73 -14.28 -6.99 -2.65
CA LEU A 73 -13.48 -8.12 -2.14
C LEU A 73 -14.32 -9.35 -1.80
N THR A 74 -15.62 -9.19 -1.54
CA THR A 74 -16.48 -10.26 -1.03
C THR A 74 -17.67 -10.55 -1.94
N SER A 75 -18.20 -11.77 -1.83
CA SER A 75 -19.46 -12.20 -2.45
C SER A 75 -20.10 -13.27 -1.58
N GLY A 76 -21.38 -13.12 -1.23
CA GLY A 76 -22.11 -14.13 -0.46
C GLY A 76 -21.42 -14.50 0.87
N GLY A 77 -20.89 -13.50 1.59
CA GLY A 77 -20.22 -13.71 2.87
C GLY A 77 -18.82 -14.32 2.80
N ARG A 78 -18.25 -14.53 1.60
CA ARG A 78 -16.90 -15.07 1.41
C ARG A 78 -16.00 -14.09 0.68
N VAL A 79 -14.70 -14.11 0.99
CA VAL A 79 -13.69 -13.39 0.22
C VAL A 79 -13.53 -14.04 -1.16
N ARG A 80 -13.60 -13.25 -2.22
CA ARG A 80 -13.50 -13.71 -3.62
C ARG A 80 -12.09 -14.27 -3.91
N THR A 81 -11.97 -15.12 -4.92
CA THR A 81 -10.66 -15.53 -5.48
C THR A 81 -10.10 -14.45 -6.41
N ARG A 82 -10.97 -13.65 -7.03
CA ARG A 82 -10.59 -12.49 -7.85
C ARG A 82 -11.45 -11.30 -7.50
N ALA A 83 -10.82 -10.14 -7.38
CA ALA A 83 -11.48 -8.86 -7.17
C ALA A 83 -11.37 -7.99 -8.42
N ILE A 84 -12.33 -7.09 -8.62
CA ILE A 84 -12.34 -6.11 -9.70
C ILE A 84 -12.46 -4.74 -9.07
N VAL A 85 -11.50 -3.85 -9.36
CA VAL A 85 -11.49 -2.47 -8.85
C VAL A 85 -11.32 -1.51 -10.01
N VAL A 86 -12.15 -0.47 -10.07
CA VAL A 86 -12.03 0.60 -11.07
C VAL A 86 -10.93 1.57 -10.64
N GLN A 87 -9.86 1.66 -11.43
CA GLN A 87 -8.74 2.54 -11.12
C GLN A 87 -9.09 4.01 -11.35
N GLN A 88 -8.72 4.89 -10.43
CA GLN A 88 -9.05 6.32 -10.52
C GLN A 88 -8.44 7.00 -11.73
N LYS A 89 -7.16 6.71 -12.00
CA LYS A 89 -6.40 7.38 -13.07
C LYS A 89 -6.95 7.06 -14.45
N THR A 90 -7.28 5.79 -14.68
CA THR A 90 -7.63 5.29 -16.01
C THR A 90 -9.14 5.11 -16.19
N LYS A 91 -9.92 5.13 -15.10
CA LYS A 91 -11.35 4.80 -15.07
C LYS A 91 -11.69 3.44 -15.67
N ARG A 92 -10.71 2.52 -15.67
CA ARG A 92 -10.86 1.16 -16.19
C ARG A 92 -10.91 0.15 -15.06
N PRO A 93 -11.77 -0.88 -15.16
CA PRO A 93 -11.74 -1.99 -14.23
C PRO A 93 -10.43 -2.76 -14.39
N VAL A 94 -9.81 -3.11 -13.28
CA VAL A 94 -8.68 -4.04 -13.21
C VAL A 94 -9.09 -5.22 -12.35
N GLN A 95 -9.01 -6.40 -12.93
CA GLN A 95 -9.17 -7.66 -12.21
C GLN A 95 -7.81 -8.14 -11.70
N PHE A 96 -7.78 -8.63 -10.47
CA PHE A 96 -6.60 -9.25 -9.88
C PHE A 96 -7.00 -10.44 -9.01
N GLU A 97 -6.06 -11.37 -8.86
CA GLU A 97 -6.20 -12.53 -8.00
C GLU A 97 -5.88 -12.19 -6.54
N LEU A 98 -6.74 -12.67 -5.64
CA LEU A 98 -6.55 -12.67 -4.20
C LEU A 98 -5.92 -14.01 -3.80
N LEU A 99 -4.61 -14.00 -3.60
CA LEU A 99 -3.84 -15.17 -3.17
C LEU A 99 -4.31 -15.65 -1.78
N GLU A 100 -4.09 -16.93 -1.45
CA GLU A 100 -4.53 -17.53 -0.19
C GLU A 100 -4.18 -16.69 1.05
N PRO A 101 -2.93 -16.22 1.24
CA PRO A 101 -2.59 -15.42 2.42
C PRO A 101 -3.41 -14.13 2.53
N ALA A 102 -3.72 -13.51 1.40
CA ALA A 102 -4.55 -12.30 1.36
C ALA A 102 -6.02 -12.62 1.66
N ARG A 103 -6.54 -13.75 1.19
CA ARG A 103 -7.92 -14.17 1.50
C ARG A 103 -8.07 -14.46 2.98
N SER A 104 -7.14 -15.18 3.59
CA SER A 104 -7.17 -15.50 5.01
C SER A 104 -7.08 -14.23 5.87
N SER A 105 -6.13 -13.32 5.59
CA SER A 105 -6.00 -12.10 6.39
C SER A 105 -7.15 -11.11 6.18
N LEU A 106 -7.70 -11.01 4.96
CA LEU A 106 -8.91 -10.23 4.69
C LEU A 106 -10.12 -10.77 5.42
N LEU A 107 -10.32 -12.10 5.48
CA LEU A 107 -11.44 -12.70 6.18
C LEU A 107 -11.43 -12.30 7.66
N VAL A 108 -10.30 -12.54 8.35
CA VAL A 108 -10.14 -12.19 9.78
C VAL A 108 -10.38 -10.70 10.01
N TRP A 109 -9.85 -9.83 9.14
CA TRP A 109 -10.07 -8.39 9.27
C TRP A 109 -11.54 -7.99 9.07
N LEU A 110 -12.20 -8.53 8.04
CA LEU A 110 -13.58 -8.17 7.72
C LEU A 110 -14.57 -8.69 8.76
N GLU A 111 -14.32 -9.86 9.35
CA GLU A 111 -15.08 -10.39 10.48
C GLU A 111 -14.98 -9.48 11.72
N LEU A 112 -13.76 -9.02 12.05
CA LEU A 112 -13.56 -8.09 13.18
C LEU A 112 -14.13 -6.70 12.93
N ARG A 113 -14.04 -6.21 11.68
CA ARG A 113 -14.49 -4.87 11.29
C ARG A 113 -16.02 -4.78 11.23
N GLY A 114 -16.68 -5.80 10.70
CA GLY A 114 -18.10 -5.76 10.33
C GLY A 114 -18.41 -4.70 9.26
N GLY A 115 -19.69 -4.42 9.03
CA GLY A 115 -20.16 -3.40 8.07
C GLY A 115 -20.83 -3.99 6.82
N THR A 116 -21.10 -3.11 5.86
CA THR A 116 -21.86 -3.42 4.64
C THR A 116 -20.95 -3.44 3.40
N ILE A 117 -21.46 -3.99 2.30
CA ILE A 117 -20.72 -4.04 1.02
C ILE A 117 -20.34 -2.65 0.48
N ASP A 118 -21.07 -1.61 0.90
CA ASP A 118 -20.84 -0.23 0.48
C ASP A 118 -19.76 0.48 1.28
N ASP A 119 -19.37 -0.07 2.43
CA ASP A 119 -18.36 0.52 3.28
C ASP A 119 -16.94 0.27 2.76
N TYR A 120 -16.03 1.18 3.09
CA TYR A 120 -14.61 0.99 2.80
C TYR A 120 -14.02 -0.19 3.57
N ALA A 121 -13.27 -1.06 2.90
CA ALA A 121 -12.59 -2.18 3.54
C ALA A 121 -11.60 -1.70 4.61
N PHE A 122 -10.97 -0.53 4.40
CA PHE A 122 -10.01 0.07 5.33
C PHE A 122 -10.44 1.52 5.67
N PRO A 123 -11.37 1.73 6.61
CA PRO A 123 -11.89 3.06 6.94
C PRO A 123 -10.86 3.91 7.70
N SER A 124 -10.99 5.24 7.69
CA SER A 124 -10.17 6.12 8.52
C SER A 124 -10.38 5.81 10.01
N ARG A 125 -9.35 6.05 10.82
CA ARG A 125 -9.45 5.90 12.30
C ARG A 125 -10.21 7.07 12.95
N ILE A 126 -10.30 8.21 12.25
CA ILE A 126 -10.96 9.43 12.74
C ILE A 126 -12.41 9.45 12.29
N ASP A 127 -12.64 9.22 11.01
CA ASP A 127 -13.98 9.13 10.41
C ASP A 127 -14.15 7.75 9.79
N ARG A 128 -15.03 6.92 10.36
CA ARG A 128 -15.23 5.55 9.90
C ARG A 128 -16.09 5.47 8.63
N THR A 129 -16.74 6.57 8.24
CA THR A 129 -17.49 6.67 6.98
C THR A 129 -16.56 6.97 5.80
N ASP A 130 -15.37 7.53 6.08
CA ASP A 130 -14.35 7.82 5.08
C ASP A 130 -13.27 6.72 5.04
N HIS A 131 -12.51 6.71 3.95
CA HIS A 131 -11.43 5.75 3.72
C HIS A 131 -10.12 6.15 4.41
N LEU A 132 -9.21 5.19 4.57
CA LEU A 132 -7.82 5.46 4.97
C LEU A 132 -7.21 6.54 4.05
N SER A 133 -6.58 7.57 4.62
CA SER A 133 -5.93 8.57 3.76
C SER A 133 -4.64 8.00 3.14
N ALA A 134 -4.29 8.45 1.93
CA ALA A 134 -3.03 8.05 1.28
C ALA A 134 -1.79 8.38 2.13
N ARG A 135 -1.84 9.45 2.93
CA ARG A 135 -0.77 9.83 3.85
C ARG A 135 -0.65 8.88 5.03
N GLN A 136 -1.77 8.49 5.64
CA GLN A 136 -1.76 7.47 6.70
C GLN A 136 -1.27 6.14 6.13
N TYR A 137 -1.74 5.74 4.95
CA TYR A 137 -1.24 4.54 4.29
C TYR A 137 0.29 4.59 4.10
N ALA A 138 0.85 5.68 3.56
CA ALA A 138 2.30 5.83 3.42
C ALA A 138 3.05 5.71 4.76
N ARG A 139 2.50 6.28 5.84
CA ARG A 139 3.08 6.15 7.19
C ARG A 139 3.07 4.70 7.70
N LEU A 140 2.01 3.93 7.43
CA LEU A 140 1.97 2.51 7.79
C LEU A 140 3.06 1.74 7.04
N VAL A 141 3.26 2.01 5.75
CA VAL A 141 4.33 1.37 4.98
C VAL A 141 5.72 1.72 5.54
N ASP A 142 5.97 2.98 5.86
CA ASP A 142 7.22 3.40 6.50
C ASP A 142 7.44 2.67 7.83
N GLU A 143 6.39 2.52 8.63
CA GLU A 143 6.41 1.81 9.91
C GLU A 143 6.73 0.32 9.73
N TRP A 144 6.05 -0.38 8.83
CA TRP A 144 6.27 -1.80 8.58
C TRP A 144 7.69 -2.08 8.08
N VAL A 145 8.20 -1.22 7.19
CA VAL A 145 9.57 -1.32 6.66
C VAL A 145 10.59 -1.07 7.78
N THR A 146 10.39 -0.04 8.59
CA THR A 146 11.30 0.30 9.69
C THR A 146 11.33 -0.81 10.75
N ALA A 147 10.17 -1.42 11.03
CA ALA A 147 10.04 -2.48 12.03
C ALA A 147 10.90 -3.72 11.74
N ILE A 148 11.18 -4.01 10.47
CA ILE A 148 12.06 -5.12 10.07
C ILE A 148 13.50 -4.68 9.78
N GLY A 149 13.88 -3.47 10.24
CA GLY A 149 15.25 -2.95 10.12
C GLY A 149 15.61 -2.39 8.74
N LEU A 150 14.63 -2.14 7.88
CA LEU A 150 14.88 -1.54 6.57
C LEU A 150 14.82 0.00 6.62
N ARG A 151 15.58 0.63 5.72
CA ARG A 151 15.65 2.09 5.57
C ARG A 151 14.42 2.62 4.82
N ARG A 152 13.53 3.35 5.49
CA ARG A 152 12.29 3.90 4.89
C ARG A 152 12.52 4.74 3.63
N GLU A 153 13.67 5.40 3.50
CA GLU A 153 14.06 6.16 2.31
C GLU A 153 14.19 5.30 1.05
N ASP A 154 14.41 3.99 1.18
CA ASP A 154 14.53 3.07 0.05
C ASP A 154 13.18 2.45 -0.36
N TYR A 155 12.16 2.55 0.49
CA TYR A 155 10.86 1.91 0.33
C TYR A 155 9.69 2.91 0.37
N GLY A 156 8.50 2.45 0.00
CA GLY A 156 7.27 3.23 0.07
C GLY A 156 6.09 2.47 -0.55
N THR A 157 4.94 3.11 -0.70
CA THR A 157 3.73 2.47 -1.25
C THR A 157 3.98 1.84 -2.63
N HIS A 158 4.83 2.45 -3.45
CA HIS A 158 5.20 1.89 -4.76
C HIS A 158 6.06 0.62 -4.66
N SER A 159 6.79 0.41 -3.55
CA SER A 159 7.56 -0.81 -3.30
C SER A 159 6.64 -2.04 -3.24
N LEU A 160 5.53 -1.93 -2.51
CA LEU A 160 4.55 -3.01 -2.37
C LEU A 160 3.93 -3.39 -3.71
N ARG A 161 3.52 -2.39 -4.48
CA ARG A 161 3.01 -2.58 -5.84
C ARG A 161 3.99 -3.34 -6.76
N ARG A 162 5.30 -3.11 -6.62
CA ARG A 162 6.35 -3.80 -7.39
C ARG A 162 6.67 -5.20 -6.85
N THR A 163 6.32 -5.48 -5.60
CA THR A 163 6.72 -6.69 -4.87
C THR A 163 6.03 -7.96 -5.41
N LYS A 164 4.80 -7.90 -5.93
CA LYS A 164 4.20 -9.13 -6.49
C LYS A 164 4.96 -9.72 -7.68
N ALA A 165 5.74 -8.92 -8.41
CA ALA A 165 6.60 -9.46 -9.47
C ALA A 165 7.84 -10.20 -8.93
N SER A 166 8.21 -10.02 -7.65
CA SER A 166 9.35 -10.68 -7.00
C SER A 166 8.97 -11.84 -6.07
N ILE A 167 7.66 -12.13 -5.93
CA ILE A 167 7.13 -13.24 -5.13
C ILE A 167 6.61 -14.39 -6.03
N ILE A 168 6.37 -14.11 -7.32
CA ILE A 168 6.01 -15.12 -8.33
C ILE A 168 7.28 -15.82 -8.81
#